data_AF-A0A2V7M5G8-F1
#
_entry.id   AF-A0A2V7M5G8-F1
#
_cell.length_a   1.000
_cell.length_b   1.000
_cell.length_c   1.000
_cell.angle_alpha   90.00
_cell.angle_beta   90.00
_cell.angle_gamma   90.00
#
_symmetry.space_group_name_H-M   'P 1'
#
loop_
_entity.id
_entity.type
_entity.pdbx_description
1 polymer ?
#
loop_
_entity_poly.entity_id
_entity_poly.type
_entity_poly.pdbx_seq_one_letter_code
_entity_poly.pdbx_strand_id
1 'polypeptide(L)'
;MPAALSAVFAALVVLQGPAALRKSDLVRLLSGAMMSPLELAQLVRRNCLTFEPTDRDRNDLRLLGADASVLGAVDNCARRRAPRRPAATRARTTARPPAAAPPPAPPPPPQAVIQVQRVLDRVSADRSGFVLGGGQRGTAGAQLPRALVFEVRDSAGAVLSGQAVTFTGVNARIQPAVAPTDAAGQVHVGVTLGERVGSATVIASIGIVEKQVAFNVAAGPATQLVVVCGSAALSGGGHVVIRPDSSVVLRVSAQDGFANPTPLLGLRAAVADARIFRVSGVAQDSAAGTVTLKPDQPGTTSLAVIANGMRQYLTVTVPPRAAPGKVDCR
;
A
#
# COMPACT_ATOMS: atom_id res chain seq x y z
N MET A 1 -62.16 -32.84 50.70
CA MET A 1 -63.12 -32.30 49.69
C MET A 1 -63.59 -30.95 50.20
N PRO A 2 -63.68 -29.89 49.36
CA PRO A 2 -64.12 -29.89 47.95
C PRO A 2 -62.96 -29.67 46.95
N ALA A 3 -62.91 -30.26 45.74
CA ALA A 3 -63.88 -30.39 44.64
C ALA A 3 -64.15 -29.04 43.94
N ALA A 4 -63.44 -28.68 42.87
CA ALA A 4 -63.65 -29.06 41.46
C ALA A 4 -64.55 -28.07 40.70
N LEU A 5 -64.07 -27.62 39.53
CA LEU A 5 -64.74 -27.27 38.24
C LEU A 5 -63.87 -26.21 37.52
N SER A 6 -63.20 -26.54 36.42
CA SER A 6 -63.68 -26.44 35.00
C SER A 6 -63.91 -24.96 34.60
N ALA A 7 -63.38 -24.40 33.50
CA ALA A 7 -63.08 -24.97 32.19
C ALA A 7 -62.17 -24.02 31.35
N VAL A 8 -61.33 -24.64 30.51
CA VAL A 8 -61.09 -24.33 29.07
C VAL A 8 -60.85 -22.86 28.65
N PHE A 9 -59.62 -22.59 28.21
CA PHE A 9 -59.40 -22.02 26.87
C PHE A 9 -58.12 -22.57 26.25
N ALA A 10 -58.30 -23.31 25.15
CA ALA A 10 -57.26 -23.80 24.27
C ALA A 10 -56.95 -22.74 23.18
N ALA A 11 -55.76 -22.89 22.58
CA ALA A 11 -55.27 -22.26 21.35
C ALA A 11 -54.86 -20.77 21.46
N LEU A 12 -53.73 -20.30 20.92
CA LEU A 12 -52.92 -20.77 19.80
C LEU A 12 -51.42 -20.70 20.12
N VAL A 13 -50.71 -21.81 19.93
CA VAL A 13 -49.32 -21.78 19.48
C VAL A 13 -49.36 -21.30 18.03
N VAL A 14 -48.98 -20.05 17.78
CA VAL A 14 -48.77 -19.57 16.41
C VAL A 14 -47.45 -20.14 15.92
N LEU A 15 -47.61 -21.11 15.03
CA LEU A 15 -46.62 -21.69 14.15
C LEU A 15 -45.97 -20.59 13.28
N GLN A 16 -44.93 -19.90 13.77
CA GLN A 16 -44.08 -19.10 12.90
C GLN A 16 -43.11 -20.04 12.17
N GLY A 17 -43.50 -20.47 10.96
CA GLY A 17 -42.61 -21.15 10.03
C GLY A 17 -41.35 -20.30 9.75
N PRO A 18 -40.26 -20.91 9.25
CA PRO A 18 -39.00 -20.21 9.02
C PRO A 18 -39.20 -19.07 8.00
N ALA A 19 -39.27 -17.83 8.50
CA ALA A 19 -39.36 -16.66 7.64
C ALA A 19 -38.04 -16.51 6.87
N ALA A 20 -38.13 -16.44 5.54
CA ALA A 20 -36.97 -16.18 4.69
C ALA A 20 -36.33 -14.84 5.05
N LEU A 21 -35.00 -14.79 5.00
CA LEU A 21 -34.21 -13.65 5.47
C LEU A 21 -34.22 -12.52 4.44
N ARG A 22 -34.48 -11.29 4.89
CA ARG A 22 -34.35 -10.10 4.05
C ARG A 22 -32.91 -9.63 4.01
N LYS A 23 -32.59 -8.82 2.98
CA LYS A 23 -31.27 -8.19 2.84
C LYS A 23 -30.90 -7.34 4.07
N SER A 24 -31.86 -6.60 4.63
CA SER A 24 -31.67 -5.80 5.85
C SER A 24 -31.27 -6.65 7.06
N ASP A 25 -31.81 -7.87 7.16
CA ASP A 25 -31.59 -8.74 8.31
C ASP A 25 -30.18 -9.34 8.26
N LEU A 26 -29.73 -9.75 7.06
CA LEU A 26 -28.35 -10.18 6.83
C LEU A 26 -27.34 -9.10 7.18
N VAL A 27 -27.57 -7.87 6.72
CA VAL A 27 -26.68 -6.74 7.01
C VAL A 27 -26.62 -6.46 8.51
N ARG A 28 -27.77 -6.46 9.20
CA ARG A 28 -27.82 -6.25 10.66
C ARG A 28 -27.08 -7.35 11.43
N LEU A 29 -27.26 -8.62 11.04
CA LEU A 29 -26.62 -9.76 11.70
C LEU A 29 -25.10 -9.76 11.50
N LEU A 30 -24.62 -9.33 10.34
CA LEU A 30 -23.18 -9.20 10.04
C LEU A 30 -22.55 -7.99 10.73
N SER A 31 -23.20 -6.82 10.68
CA SER A 31 -22.68 -5.58 11.28
C SER A 31 -22.71 -5.58 12.81
N GLY A 32 -23.69 -6.27 13.42
CA GLY A 32 -23.86 -6.30 14.87
C GLY A 32 -23.00 -7.35 15.60
N ALA A 33 -22.25 -8.20 14.86
CA ALA A 33 -21.48 -9.32 15.40
C ALA A 33 -22.27 -10.23 16.38
N MET A 34 -23.59 -10.32 16.20
CA MET A 34 -24.48 -10.98 17.17
C MET A 34 -24.47 -12.51 17.09
N MET A 35 -23.81 -13.07 16.07
CA MET A 35 -23.68 -14.51 15.87
C MET A 35 -22.43 -14.84 15.07
N SER A 36 -21.93 -16.08 15.18
CA SER A 36 -20.78 -16.53 14.40
C SER A 36 -21.13 -16.70 12.91
N PRO A 37 -20.15 -16.55 12.00
CA PRO A 37 -20.37 -16.77 10.56
C PRO A 37 -20.94 -18.15 10.22
N LEU A 38 -20.54 -19.19 10.96
CA LEU A 38 -21.04 -20.55 10.80
C LEU A 38 -22.53 -20.69 11.17
N GLU A 39 -22.95 -20.05 12.26
CA GLU A 39 -24.36 -20.02 12.68
C GLU A 39 -25.21 -19.23 11.69
N LEU A 40 -24.69 -18.11 11.18
CA LEU A 40 -25.37 -17.33 10.15
C LEU A 40 -25.52 -18.14 8.85
N ALA A 41 -24.49 -18.86 8.43
CA ALA A 41 -24.55 -19.76 7.27
C ALA A 41 -25.58 -20.90 7.46
N GLN A 42 -25.76 -21.40 8.68
CA GLN A 42 -26.83 -22.38 8.98
C GLN A 42 -28.22 -21.73 8.94
N LEU A 43 -28.37 -20.52 9.47
CA LEU A 43 -29.63 -19.76 9.43
C LEU A 43 -30.05 -19.48 7.98
N VAL A 44 -29.12 -19.06 7.11
CA VAL A 44 -29.36 -18.83 5.68
C VAL A 44 -29.74 -20.14 4.96
N ARG A 45 -29.07 -21.25 5.26
CA ARG A 45 -29.40 -22.56 4.68
C ARG A 45 -30.80 -23.05 5.06
N ARG A 46 -31.23 -22.76 6.29
CA ARG A 46 -32.53 -23.19 6.81
C ARG A 46 -33.69 -22.33 6.30
N ASN A 47 -33.52 -21.01 6.33
CA ASN A 47 -34.62 -20.07 6.06
C ASN A 47 -34.61 -19.55 4.61
N CYS A 48 -33.49 -19.66 3.88
CA CYS A 48 -33.30 -19.06 2.56
C CYS A 48 -33.50 -17.52 2.58
N LEU A 49 -33.42 -16.88 1.42
CA LEU A 49 -33.43 -15.42 1.25
C LEU A 49 -34.70 -14.97 0.53
N THR A 50 -35.21 -13.80 0.88
CA THR A 50 -36.36 -13.20 0.19
C THR A 50 -35.98 -12.51 -1.12
N PHE A 51 -34.71 -12.13 -1.28
CA PHE A 51 -34.18 -11.42 -2.45
C PHE A 51 -33.26 -12.32 -3.28
N GLU A 52 -33.02 -11.92 -4.54
CA GLU A 52 -32.05 -12.57 -5.42
C GLU A 52 -30.71 -11.84 -5.33
N PRO A 53 -29.63 -12.50 -4.83
CA PRO A 53 -28.35 -11.83 -4.63
C PRO A 53 -27.64 -11.50 -5.93
N THR A 54 -27.31 -10.23 -6.12
CA THR A 54 -26.46 -9.70 -7.19
C THR A 54 -24.98 -9.75 -6.80
N ASP A 55 -24.07 -9.55 -7.77
CA ASP A 55 -22.63 -9.52 -7.49
C ASP A 55 -22.23 -8.36 -6.58
N ARG A 56 -22.96 -7.24 -6.68
CA ARG A 56 -22.82 -6.11 -5.75
C ARG A 56 -23.19 -6.52 -4.33
N ASP A 57 -24.28 -7.26 -4.15
CA ASP A 57 -24.69 -7.74 -2.81
C ASP A 57 -23.63 -8.67 -2.19
N ARG A 58 -23.03 -9.56 -3.01
CA ARG A 58 -21.95 -10.44 -2.55
C ARG A 58 -20.71 -9.66 -2.10
N ASN A 59 -20.38 -8.58 -2.82
CA ASN A 59 -19.27 -7.72 -2.45
C ASN A 59 -19.54 -6.93 -1.17
N ASP A 60 -20.75 -6.36 -1.04
CA ASP A 60 -21.17 -5.62 0.15
C ASP A 60 -21.15 -6.53 1.40
N LEU A 61 -21.64 -7.77 1.27
CA LEU A 61 -21.61 -8.75 2.37
C LEU A 61 -20.16 -9.12 2.78
N ARG A 62 -19.22 -9.24 1.82
CA ARG A 62 -17.80 -9.47 2.11
C ARG A 62 -17.18 -8.33 2.91
N LEU A 63 -17.48 -7.09 2.52
CA LEU A 63 -17.01 -5.88 3.23
C LEU A 63 -17.57 -5.81 4.66
N LEU A 64 -18.74 -6.39 4.90
CA LEU A 64 -19.38 -6.51 6.21
C LEU A 64 -18.92 -7.74 7.02
N GLY A 65 -17.94 -8.50 6.53
CA GLY A 65 -17.35 -9.64 7.24
C GLY A 65 -17.98 -11.00 6.97
N ALA A 66 -18.80 -11.14 5.91
CA ALA A 66 -19.29 -12.45 5.48
C ALA A 66 -18.15 -13.31 4.91
N ASP A 67 -17.91 -14.47 5.53
CA ASP A 67 -16.90 -15.42 5.09
C ASP A 67 -17.39 -16.33 3.94
N ALA A 68 -16.52 -17.22 3.47
CA ALA A 68 -16.82 -18.16 2.38
C ALA A 68 -18.01 -19.10 2.71
N SER A 69 -18.26 -19.37 3.99
CA SER A 69 -19.36 -20.25 4.42
C SER A 69 -20.72 -19.57 4.28
N VAL A 70 -20.81 -18.29 4.65
CA VAL A 70 -22.02 -17.47 4.51
C VAL A 70 -22.33 -17.23 3.05
N LEU A 71 -21.33 -16.86 2.24
CA LEU A 71 -21.51 -16.62 0.80
C LEU A 71 -21.92 -17.90 0.06
N GLY A 72 -21.32 -19.05 0.42
CA GLY A 72 -21.72 -20.35 -0.13
C GLY A 72 -23.17 -20.72 0.23
N ALA A 73 -23.64 -20.38 1.43
CA ALA A 73 -25.03 -20.59 1.84
C ALA A 73 -26.02 -19.71 1.04
N VAL A 74 -25.65 -18.45 0.80
CA VAL A 74 -26.40 -17.48 -0.01
C VAL A 74 -26.56 -17.98 -1.45
N ASP A 75 -25.48 -18.42 -2.09
CA ASP A 75 -25.52 -18.92 -3.47
C ASP A 75 -26.30 -20.23 -3.61
N ASN A 76 -26.23 -21.11 -2.61
CA ASN A 76 -27.02 -22.34 -2.60
C ASN A 76 -28.53 -22.07 -2.46
N CYS A 77 -28.93 -21.05 -1.70
CA CYS A 77 -30.33 -20.62 -1.64
C CYS A 77 -30.79 -20.05 -2.99
N ALA A 78 -29.98 -19.19 -3.62
CA ALA A 78 -30.31 -18.60 -4.92
C ALA A 78 -30.51 -19.68 -6.01
N ARG A 79 -29.62 -20.68 -6.06
CA ARG A 79 -29.74 -21.83 -6.98
C ARG A 79 -30.99 -22.66 -6.75
N ARG A 80 -31.44 -22.83 -5.50
CA ARG A 80 -32.67 -23.60 -5.18
C ARG A 80 -33.95 -22.88 -5.61
N ARG A 81 -33.94 -21.54 -5.66
CA ARG A 81 -35.09 -20.72 -6.10
C ARG A 81 -35.17 -20.52 -7.61
N ALA A 82 -34.09 -20.81 -8.35
CA ALA A 82 -34.11 -20.71 -9.82
C ALA A 82 -35.17 -21.66 -10.41
N PRO A 83 -36.08 -21.17 -11.29
CA PRO A 83 -37.10 -22.02 -11.89
C PRO A 83 -36.48 -23.12 -12.75
N ARG A 84 -36.97 -24.36 -12.61
CA ARG A 84 -36.62 -25.47 -13.50
C ARG A 84 -37.07 -25.14 -14.92
N ARG A 85 -36.11 -24.87 -15.80
CA ARG A 85 -36.33 -24.74 -17.25
C ARG A 85 -36.86 -26.08 -17.81
N PRO A 86 -37.92 -26.11 -18.63
CA PRO A 86 -38.48 -27.37 -19.10
C PRO A 86 -37.52 -28.07 -20.07
N ALA A 87 -37.42 -29.40 -19.90
CA ALA A 87 -36.70 -30.28 -20.81
C ALA A 87 -37.42 -30.32 -22.17
N ALA A 88 -36.67 -30.21 -23.26
CA ALA A 88 -37.21 -30.32 -24.61
C ALA A 88 -37.77 -31.73 -24.85
N THR A 89 -39.05 -31.79 -25.21
CA THR A 89 -39.83 -32.99 -25.52
C THR A 89 -39.30 -33.68 -26.79
N ARG A 90 -38.82 -34.93 -26.67
CA ARG A 90 -38.68 -35.84 -27.83
C ARG A 90 -39.98 -36.64 -27.98
N ALA A 91 -40.58 -36.55 -29.16
CA ALA A 91 -41.78 -37.28 -29.55
C ALA A 91 -41.57 -38.81 -29.49
N ARG A 92 -42.59 -39.52 -29.01
CA ARG A 92 -42.60 -40.96 -28.80
C ARG A 92 -43.71 -41.56 -29.68
N THR A 93 -43.34 -42.13 -30.81
CA THR A 93 -44.21 -43.01 -31.59
C THR A 93 -44.18 -44.42 -31.00
N THR A 94 -45.36 -45.04 -30.99
CA THR A 94 -45.69 -46.34 -30.43
C THR A 94 -45.24 -47.49 -31.32
N ALA A 95 -44.59 -48.51 -30.76
CA ALA A 95 -44.82 -49.93 -31.03
C ALA A 95 -43.84 -50.79 -30.22
N ARG A 96 -44.35 -51.76 -29.46
CA ARG A 96 -43.59 -52.75 -28.70
C ARG A 96 -43.60 -54.08 -29.46
N PRO A 97 -42.44 -54.66 -29.80
CA PRO A 97 -42.30 -56.12 -29.98
C PRO A 97 -41.56 -56.77 -28.80
N PRO A 98 -41.68 -58.09 -28.60
CA PRO A 98 -41.19 -58.77 -27.41
C PRO A 98 -39.68 -59.04 -27.46
N ALA A 99 -39.14 -59.31 -26.26
CA ALA A 99 -37.73 -59.36 -25.92
C ALA A 99 -36.92 -60.39 -26.71
N ALA A 100 -35.83 -59.92 -27.32
CA ALA A 100 -34.69 -60.74 -27.72
C ALA A 100 -33.54 -60.51 -26.73
N ALA A 101 -32.76 -61.58 -26.48
CA ALA A 101 -31.68 -61.65 -25.50
C ALA A 101 -30.66 -60.49 -25.60
N PRO A 102 -30.06 -60.04 -24.47
CA PRO A 102 -29.14 -58.91 -24.47
C PRO A 102 -27.85 -59.24 -25.26
N PRO A 103 -27.41 -58.36 -26.18
CA PRO A 103 -26.10 -58.46 -26.81
C PRO A 103 -24.97 -58.14 -25.81
N PRO A 104 -23.72 -58.57 -26.09
CA PRO A 104 -22.59 -58.33 -25.20
C PRO A 104 -22.38 -56.83 -24.96
N ALA A 105 -21.99 -56.50 -23.73
CA ALA A 105 -21.82 -55.12 -23.28
C ALA A 105 -20.90 -54.32 -24.23
N PRO A 106 -21.28 -53.10 -24.62
CA PRO A 106 -20.40 -52.22 -25.39
C PRO A 106 -19.15 -51.88 -24.55
N PRO A 107 -17.98 -51.66 -25.20
CA PRO A 107 -16.80 -51.20 -24.49
C PRO A 107 -17.14 -49.88 -23.76
N PRO A 108 -16.58 -49.65 -22.56
CA PRO A 108 -16.85 -48.43 -21.82
C PRO A 108 -16.54 -47.21 -22.69
N PRO A 109 -17.37 -46.16 -22.65
CA PRO A 109 -17.11 -44.94 -23.40
C PRO A 109 -15.72 -44.41 -22.99
N PRO A 110 -14.96 -43.79 -23.92
CA PRO A 110 -13.73 -43.13 -23.54
C PRO A 110 -14.09 -42.15 -22.43
N GLN A 111 -13.47 -42.35 -21.26
CA GLN A 111 -13.55 -41.40 -20.18
C GLN A 111 -13.13 -40.06 -20.79
N ALA A 112 -14.11 -39.18 -21.01
CA ALA A 112 -13.87 -37.82 -21.41
C ALA A 112 -13.14 -37.17 -20.25
N VAL A 113 -11.82 -37.32 -20.28
CA VAL A 113 -10.80 -36.39 -19.86
C VAL A 113 -11.38 -35.29 -18.97
N ILE A 114 -11.60 -35.59 -17.69
CA ILE A 114 -11.50 -34.60 -16.61
C ILE A 114 -10.00 -34.33 -16.36
N GLN A 115 -9.25 -34.21 -17.45
CA GLN A 115 -7.94 -33.60 -17.55
C GLN A 115 -8.13 -32.76 -18.81
N VAL A 116 -8.43 -31.47 -18.72
CA VAL A 116 -7.42 -30.44 -19.02
C VAL A 116 -7.84 -29.09 -18.42
N GLN A 117 -9.03 -28.94 -17.82
CA GLN A 117 -9.51 -27.63 -17.34
C GLN A 117 -9.13 -27.29 -15.88
N ARG A 118 -8.00 -27.80 -15.38
CA ARG A 118 -7.41 -27.40 -14.08
C ARG A 118 -5.93 -27.01 -14.20
N VAL A 119 -5.54 -26.43 -15.34
CA VAL A 119 -4.15 -26.01 -15.64
C VAL A 119 -4.03 -24.47 -15.73
N LEU A 120 -5.07 -23.72 -15.40
CA LEU A 120 -5.13 -22.27 -15.66
C LEU A 120 -4.92 -21.34 -14.47
N ASP A 121 -4.45 -21.84 -13.32
CA ASP A 121 -3.76 -21.00 -12.34
C ASP A 121 -2.28 -21.33 -12.40
N ARG A 122 -1.66 -20.97 -13.53
CA ARG A 122 -0.23 -21.27 -13.77
C ARG A 122 0.64 -20.72 -12.66
N VAL A 123 0.33 -19.56 -12.08
CA VAL A 123 1.13 -18.91 -11.04
C VAL A 123 0.30 -18.74 -9.75
N SER A 124 0.86 -19.13 -8.61
CA SER A 124 0.24 -18.97 -7.30
C SER A 124 0.67 -17.66 -6.63
N ALA A 125 -0.32 -16.84 -6.25
CA ALA A 125 -0.07 -15.60 -5.52
C ALA A 125 0.48 -15.83 -4.10
N ASP A 126 0.12 -16.94 -3.45
CA ASP A 126 0.56 -17.24 -2.08
C ASP A 126 1.96 -17.84 -2.02
N ARG A 127 2.41 -18.45 -3.13
CA ARG A 127 3.70 -19.15 -3.22
C ARG A 127 4.75 -18.44 -4.08
N SER A 128 4.35 -17.39 -4.81
CA SER A 128 5.28 -16.54 -5.57
C SER A 128 5.55 -15.26 -4.80
N GLY A 129 6.79 -14.78 -4.82
CA GLY A 129 7.16 -13.62 -4.03
C GLY A 129 8.65 -13.27 -4.06
N PHE A 130 9.00 -12.19 -3.37
CA PHE A 130 10.39 -11.82 -3.15
C PHE A 130 11.00 -12.76 -2.11
N VAL A 131 12.05 -13.48 -2.50
CA VAL A 131 12.75 -14.45 -1.63
C VAL A 131 14.04 -13.87 -1.07
N LEU A 132 14.70 -12.95 -1.79
CA LEU A 132 15.94 -12.31 -1.36
C LEU A 132 16.01 -10.86 -1.82
N GLY A 133 16.86 -10.08 -1.15
CA GLY A 133 17.17 -8.70 -1.54
C GLY A 133 16.19 -7.65 -1.04
N GLY A 134 15.11 -8.01 -0.35
CA GLY A 134 14.20 -7.05 0.29
C GLY A 134 14.79 -6.35 1.52
N GLY A 135 14.23 -5.19 1.88
CA GLY A 135 14.57 -4.48 3.13
C GLY A 135 15.97 -3.84 3.17
N GLN A 136 16.68 -3.83 2.04
CA GLN A 136 17.98 -3.17 1.93
C GLN A 136 17.85 -1.65 2.10
N ARG A 137 18.97 -1.03 2.47
CA ARG A 137 19.11 0.42 2.61
C ARG A 137 20.27 0.90 1.75
N GLY A 138 20.17 2.13 1.28
CA GLY A 138 21.24 2.79 0.52
C GLY A 138 21.02 4.30 0.47
N THR A 139 22.02 5.04 0.02
CA THR A 139 21.88 6.48 -0.20
C THR A 139 21.11 6.76 -1.49
N ALA A 140 20.54 7.97 -1.61
CA ALA A 140 19.90 8.43 -2.83
C ALA A 140 20.79 8.18 -4.07
N GLY A 141 20.20 7.64 -5.14
CA GLY A 141 20.90 7.29 -6.39
C GLY A 141 21.81 6.04 -6.33
N ALA A 142 21.99 5.40 -5.18
CA ALA A 142 22.89 4.26 -5.05
C ALA A 142 22.31 2.97 -5.62
N GLN A 143 23.17 2.16 -6.24
CA GLN A 143 22.85 0.78 -6.58
C GLN A 143 22.90 -0.10 -5.33
N LEU A 144 21.88 -0.93 -5.13
CA LEU A 144 21.85 -1.87 -4.01
C LEU A 144 22.91 -2.97 -4.18
N PRO A 145 23.60 -3.35 -3.08
CA PRO A 145 24.71 -4.30 -3.15
C PRO A 145 24.27 -5.73 -3.44
N ARG A 146 23.03 -6.10 -3.10
CA ARG A 146 22.47 -7.42 -3.42
C ARG A 146 21.35 -7.27 -4.44
N ALA A 147 21.36 -8.16 -5.43
CA ALA A 147 20.26 -8.27 -6.38
C ALA A 147 18.95 -8.61 -5.66
N LEU A 148 17.85 -8.11 -6.20
CA LEU A 148 16.51 -8.49 -5.79
C LEU A 148 16.12 -9.79 -6.50
N VAL A 149 15.63 -10.78 -5.74
CA VAL A 149 15.26 -12.09 -6.27
C VAL A 149 13.77 -12.32 -6.09
N PHE A 150 13.09 -12.57 -7.20
CA PHE A 150 11.68 -12.94 -7.23
C PHE A 150 11.53 -14.39 -7.66
N GLU A 151 10.75 -15.17 -6.94
CA GLU A 151 10.50 -16.59 -7.23
C GLU A 151 9.04 -16.80 -7.63
N VAL A 152 8.85 -17.63 -8.66
CA VAL A 152 7.54 -17.94 -9.22
C VAL A 152 7.24 -19.43 -9.06
N ARG A 153 6.11 -19.73 -8.41
CA ARG A 153 5.63 -21.10 -8.17
C ARG A 153 4.17 -21.25 -8.54
N ASP A 154 3.76 -22.47 -8.83
CA ASP A 154 2.35 -22.83 -8.96
C ASP A 154 1.70 -23.14 -7.60
N SER A 155 0.40 -23.47 -7.62
CA SER A 155 -0.37 -23.82 -6.42
C SER A 155 0.01 -25.18 -5.82
N ALA A 156 0.69 -26.04 -6.57
CA ALA A 156 1.25 -27.32 -6.10
C ALA A 156 2.63 -27.14 -5.46
N GLY A 157 3.29 -25.99 -5.68
CA GLY A 157 4.61 -25.63 -5.15
C GLY A 157 5.75 -25.91 -6.11
N ALA A 158 5.47 -26.34 -7.34
CA ALA A 158 6.48 -26.50 -8.38
C ALA A 158 6.98 -25.13 -8.84
N VAL A 159 8.29 -25.03 -9.10
CA VAL A 159 8.91 -23.82 -9.66
C VAL A 159 8.55 -23.68 -11.13
N LEU A 160 8.35 -22.45 -11.59
CA LEU A 160 7.96 -22.17 -12.97
C LEU A 160 9.06 -21.42 -13.69
N SER A 161 9.70 -22.07 -14.66
CA SER A 161 10.69 -21.47 -15.54
C SER A 161 10.05 -20.77 -16.75
N GLY A 162 10.78 -19.82 -17.35
CA GLY A 162 10.39 -19.11 -18.57
C GLY A 162 9.22 -18.14 -18.42
N GLN A 163 8.79 -17.83 -17.20
CA GLN A 163 7.72 -16.86 -16.96
C GLN A 163 8.28 -15.46 -16.96
N ALA A 164 7.75 -14.58 -17.82
CA ALA A 164 8.14 -13.17 -17.85
C ALA A 164 7.58 -12.44 -16.62
N VAL A 165 8.47 -11.89 -15.80
CA VAL A 165 8.13 -11.03 -14.66
C VAL A 165 8.47 -9.59 -15.03
N THR A 166 7.49 -8.70 -14.84
CA THR A 166 7.67 -7.25 -15.05
C THR A 166 7.90 -6.57 -13.70
N PHE A 167 8.87 -5.67 -13.64
CA PHE A 167 9.23 -4.91 -12.45
C PHE A 167 9.00 -3.42 -12.67
N THR A 168 8.25 -2.81 -11.76
CA THR A 168 7.99 -1.38 -11.72
C THR A 168 8.57 -0.79 -10.44
N GLY A 169 9.30 0.31 -10.55
CA GLY A 169 9.89 1.00 -9.42
C GLY A 169 9.19 2.30 -9.11
N VAL A 170 8.88 2.52 -7.84
CA VAL A 170 8.50 3.84 -7.29
C VAL A 170 9.68 4.35 -6.50
N ASN A 171 10.26 5.47 -6.93
CA ASN A 171 11.52 5.99 -6.38
C ASN A 171 12.67 4.95 -6.45
N ALA A 172 12.67 4.12 -7.50
CA ALA A 172 13.71 3.14 -7.80
C ALA A 172 13.73 2.85 -9.31
N ARG A 173 14.90 2.48 -9.83
CA ARG A 173 15.09 1.99 -11.20
C ARG A 173 15.54 0.53 -11.15
N ILE A 174 14.89 -0.33 -11.92
CA ILE A 174 15.16 -1.77 -11.96
C ILE A 174 15.77 -2.13 -13.31
N GLN A 175 16.83 -2.94 -13.30
CA GLN A 175 17.46 -3.43 -14.53
C GLN A 175 17.79 -4.93 -14.40
N PRO A 176 17.31 -5.77 -15.34
CA PRO A 176 16.30 -5.47 -16.35
C PRO A 176 14.90 -5.23 -15.75
N ALA A 177 14.07 -4.42 -16.41
CA ALA A 177 12.68 -4.16 -15.98
C ALA A 177 11.73 -5.32 -16.32
N VAL A 178 12.09 -6.20 -17.25
CA VAL A 178 11.36 -7.43 -17.57
C VAL A 178 12.39 -8.54 -17.75
N ALA A 179 12.18 -9.69 -17.10
CA ALA A 179 13.04 -10.86 -17.28
C ALA A 179 12.25 -12.17 -17.09
N PRO A 180 12.61 -13.23 -17.83
CA PRO A 180 12.04 -14.55 -17.63
C PRO A 180 12.63 -15.23 -16.38
N THR A 181 11.85 -16.07 -15.72
CA THR A 181 12.36 -16.96 -14.67
C THR A 181 13.32 -18.01 -15.22
N ASP A 182 14.37 -18.33 -14.46
CA ASP A 182 15.34 -19.36 -14.77
C ASP A 182 14.84 -20.78 -14.46
N ALA A 183 15.72 -21.79 -14.54
CA ALA A 183 15.39 -23.18 -14.25
C ALA A 183 14.98 -23.43 -12.78
N ALA A 184 15.37 -22.55 -11.85
CA ALA A 184 14.95 -22.58 -10.45
C ALA A 184 13.63 -21.81 -10.21
N GLY A 185 13.05 -21.23 -11.26
CA GLY A 185 11.85 -20.38 -11.15
C GLY A 185 12.15 -19.00 -10.58
N GLN A 186 13.41 -18.54 -10.63
CA GLN A 186 13.85 -17.29 -10.04
C GLN A 186 14.20 -16.23 -11.11
N VAL A 187 14.02 -14.96 -10.74
CA VAL A 187 14.47 -13.81 -11.52
C VAL A 187 15.35 -12.94 -10.64
N HIS A 188 16.52 -12.59 -11.13
CA HIS A 188 17.47 -11.70 -10.47
C HIS A 188 17.48 -10.34 -11.17
N VAL A 189 17.25 -9.26 -10.43
CA VAL A 189 17.31 -7.89 -10.97
C VAL A 189 18.16 -6.98 -10.10
N GLY A 190 18.88 -6.07 -10.76
CA GLY A 190 19.55 -4.97 -10.09
C GLY A 190 18.56 -3.87 -9.75
N VAL A 191 18.73 -3.25 -8.58
CA VAL A 191 17.92 -2.12 -8.12
C VAL A 191 18.82 -0.94 -7.84
N THR A 192 18.53 0.20 -8.47
CA THR A 192 19.13 1.49 -8.16
C THR A 192 18.08 2.34 -7.45
N LEU A 193 18.39 2.85 -6.26
CA LEU A 193 17.49 3.71 -5.50
C LEU A 193 17.31 5.05 -6.21
N GLY A 194 16.13 5.62 -6.06
CA GLY A 194 15.83 6.95 -6.60
C GLY A 194 16.49 8.06 -5.81
N GLU A 195 16.22 9.29 -6.25
CA GLU A 195 16.88 10.49 -5.76
C GLU A 195 16.21 11.08 -4.51
N ARG A 196 15.05 10.57 -4.09
CA ARG A 196 14.30 11.10 -2.94
C ARG A 196 14.51 10.24 -1.71
N VAL A 197 14.80 10.87 -0.58
CA VAL A 197 14.85 10.18 0.72
C VAL A 197 13.50 9.61 1.13
N GLY A 198 13.53 8.52 1.90
CA GLY A 198 12.33 7.86 2.42
C GLY A 198 12.14 6.46 1.83
N SER A 199 10.92 6.17 1.39
CA SER A 199 10.58 4.84 0.87
C SER A 199 10.84 4.75 -0.64
N ALA A 200 11.44 3.64 -1.06
CA ALA A 200 11.44 3.20 -2.44
C ALA A 200 10.77 1.83 -2.52
N THR A 201 9.96 1.59 -3.54
CA THR A 201 9.18 0.35 -3.66
C THR A 201 9.43 -0.27 -5.03
N VAL A 202 9.63 -1.59 -5.04
CA VAL A 202 9.65 -2.38 -6.27
C VAL A 202 8.43 -3.28 -6.28
N ILE A 203 7.71 -3.24 -7.39
CA ILE A 203 6.50 -4.02 -7.66
C ILE A 203 6.86 -5.04 -8.74
N ALA A 204 6.66 -6.33 -8.45
CA ALA A 204 6.79 -7.41 -9.41
C ALA A 204 5.39 -7.88 -9.83
N SER A 205 5.17 -7.96 -11.14
CA SER A 205 3.89 -8.33 -11.74
C SER A 205 4.07 -9.50 -12.71
N ILE A 206 3.22 -10.52 -12.55
CA ILE A 206 3.18 -11.71 -13.41
C ILE A 206 1.73 -12.20 -13.53
N GLY A 207 1.12 -11.96 -14.70
CA GLY A 207 -0.31 -12.20 -14.89
C GLY A 207 -1.14 -11.39 -13.90
N ILE A 208 -1.92 -12.08 -13.05
CA ILE A 208 -2.74 -11.47 -11.98
C ILE A 208 -2.01 -11.33 -10.64
N VAL A 209 -0.79 -11.87 -10.52
CA VAL A 209 -0.04 -11.83 -9.28
C VAL A 209 0.80 -10.57 -9.25
N GLU A 210 0.60 -9.77 -8.19
CA GLU A 210 1.39 -8.60 -7.90
C GLU A 210 1.95 -8.70 -6.48
N LYS A 211 3.24 -8.40 -6.32
CA LYS A 211 3.93 -8.35 -5.04
C LYS A 211 4.79 -7.11 -4.99
N GLN A 212 4.90 -6.53 -3.80
CA GLN A 212 5.72 -5.35 -3.56
C GLN A 212 6.72 -5.58 -2.44
N VAL A 213 7.85 -4.91 -2.55
CA VAL A 213 8.88 -4.86 -1.50
C VAL A 213 9.42 -3.45 -1.38
N ALA A 214 9.65 -3.02 -0.14
CA ALA A 214 10.12 -1.68 0.18
C ALA A 214 11.61 -1.67 0.56
N PHE A 215 12.21 -0.53 0.30
CA PHE A 215 13.60 -0.17 0.60
C PHE A 215 13.62 1.19 1.27
N ASN A 216 14.66 1.45 2.06
CA ASN A 216 14.87 2.75 2.67
C ASN A 216 16.00 3.50 1.97
N VAL A 217 15.66 4.68 1.45
CA VAL A 217 16.59 5.62 0.82
C VAL A 217 17.01 6.63 1.88
N ALA A 218 18.30 6.60 2.24
CA ALA A 218 18.93 7.59 3.09
C ALA A 218 19.48 8.74 2.24
N ALA A 219 19.68 9.91 2.86
CA ALA A 219 20.36 11.02 2.19
C ALA A 219 21.83 10.66 1.92
N GLY A 220 22.39 11.18 0.83
CA GLY A 220 23.82 11.12 0.58
C GLY A 220 24.63 11.99 1.56
N PRO A 221 25.96 12.06 1.41
CA PRO A 221 26.76 13.03 2.14
C PRO A 221 26.29 14.45 1.81
N ALA A 222 26.35 15.35 2.80
CA ALA A 222 26.03 16.76 2.58
C ALA A 222 27.01 17.38 1.59
N THR A 223 26.50 17.99 0.53
CA THR A 223 27.26 18.68 -0.51
C THR A 223 26.99 20.18 -0.54
N GLN A 224 25.93 20.63 0.14
CA GLN A 224 25.55 22.03 0.18
C GLN A 224 25.00 22.43 1.55
N LEU A 225 25.37 23.64 2.00
CA LEU A 225 24.65 24.34 3.06
C LEU A 225 23.60 25.25 2.45
N VAL A 226 22.41 25.24 3.04
CA VAL A 226 21.31 26.14 2.68
C VAL A 226 21.03 27.02 3.87
N VAL A 227 21.28 28.31 3.69
CA VAL A 227 21.01 29.34 4.70
C VAL A 227 19.76 30.07 4.28
N VAL A 228 18.78 30.18 5.17
CA VAL A 228 17.49 30.84 4.92
C VAL A 228 17.34 31.99 5.91
N CYS A 229 16.97 33.15 5.40
CA CYS A 229 16.67 34.34 6.18
C CYS A 229 15.20 34.69 5.94
N GLY A 230 14.34 34.52 6.95
CA GLY A 230 12.89 34.61 6.78
C GLY A 230 12.39 33.56 5.79
N SER A 231 11.88 33.99 4.63
CA SER A 231 11.48 33.12 3.50
C SER A 231 12.50 33.06 2.36
N ALA A 232 13.57 33.87 2.41
CA ALA A 232 14.56 33.96 1.35
C ALA A 232 15.70 32.94 1.57
N ALA A 233 15.94 32.08 0.59
CA ALA A 233 17.09 31.20 0.57
C ALA A 233 18.32 31.96 0.04
N LEU A 234 19.40 31.91 0.81
CA LEU A 234 20.69 32.56 0.53
C LEU A 234 21.66 31.49 0.01
N SER A 235 21.75 31.37 -1.30
CA SER A 235 22.71 30.48 -1.97
C SER A 235 24.00 31.24 -2.29
N GLY A 236 25.15 30.55 -2.19
CA GLY A 236 26.47 30.94 -2.72
C GLY A 236 26.80 32.45 -2.78
N GLY A 237 27.33 33.02 -1.69
CA GLY A 237 27.75 34.43 -1.68
C GLY A 237 26.62 35.44 -1.53
N GLY A 238 25.43 34.99 -1.13
CA GLY A 238 24.24 35.82 -0.93
C GLY A 238 24.51 37.09 -0.12
N HIS A 239 23.89 38.18 -0.56
CA HIS A 239 23.87 39.46 0.12
C HIS A 239 22.65 39.54 1.02
N VAL A 240 22.80 40.10 2.22
CA VAL A 240 21.71 40.30 3.16
C VAL A 240 21.80 41.71 3.72
N VAL A 241 20.74 42.48 3.54
CA VAL A 241 20.59 43.76 4.25
C VAL A 241 19.79 43.55 5.53
N ILE A 242 20.35 44.01 6.66
CA ILE A 242 19.77 43.79 8.00
C ILE A 242 19.61 45.14 8.71
N ARG A 243 18.41 45.40 9.25
CA ARG A 243 18.11 46.65 9.97
C ARG A 243 18.91 46.78 11.27
N PRO A 244 19.41 47.99 11.61
CA PRO A 244 20.28 48.21 12.76
C PRO A 244 19.63 47.91 14.13
N ASP A 245 18.28 47.95 14.22
CA ASP A 245 17.55 47.69 15.47
C ASP A 245 16.80 46.34 15.45
N SER A 246 17.14 45.43 14.53
CA SER A 246 16.52 44.11 14.38
C SER A 246 17.49 42.98 14.73
N SER A 247 17.01 41.94 15.40
CA SER A 247 17.74 40.67 15.53
C SER A 247 17.30 39.74 14.41
N VAL A 248 18.25 39.23 13.64
CA VAL A 248 17.95 38.31 12.52
C VAL A 248 18.33 36.90 12.91
N VAL A 249 17.43 35.96 12.62
CA VAL A 249 17.69 34.53 12.79
C VAL A 249 17.85 33.92 11.41
N LEU A 250 19.04 33.38 11.14
CA LEU A 250 19.28 32.57 9.95
C LEU A 250 19.02 31.11 10.28
N ARG A 251 18.19 30.44 9.49
CA ARG A 251 18.02 28.99 9.54
C ARG A 251 19.01 28.33 8.61
N VAL A 252 19.78 27.39 9.12
CA VAL A 252 20.79 26.65 8.34
C VAL A 252 20.35 25.19 8.25
N SER A 253 20.42 24.62 7.06
CA SER A 253 20.26 23.18 6.84
C SER A 253 21.34 22.68 5.88
N ALA A 254 21.57 21.37 5.88
CA ALA A 254 22.49 20.71 4.97
C ALA A 254 21.72 19.84 3.98
N GLN A 255 22.15 19.82 2.73
CA GLN A 255 21.54 19.00 1.67
C GLN A 255 22.59 18.17 0.94
N ASP A 256 22.18 17.00 0.44
CA ASP A 256 22.99 16.17 -0.46
C ASP A 256 22.92 16.68 -1.92
N GLY A 257 23.60 15.97 -2.82
CA GLY A 257 23.66 16.32 -4.25
C GLY A 257 22.32 16.27 -4.99
N PHE A 258 21.28 15.71 -4.38
CA PHE A 258 19.92 15.62 -4.91
C PHE A 258 18.95 16.55 -4.18
N ALA A 259 19.48 17.52 -3.41
CA ALA A 259 18.70 18.43 -2.57
C ALA A 259 17.88 17.75 -1.47
N ASN A 260 18.26 16.53 -1.05
CA ASN A 260 17.62 15.91 0.11
C ASN A 260 18.18 16.49 1.41
N PRO A 261 17.35 16.66 2.45
CA PRO A 261 17.81 17.09 3.76
C PRO A 261 18.75 16.04 4.37
N THR A 262 19.88 16.51 4.87
CA THR A 262 20.89 15.70 5.57
C THR A 262 21.03 16.19 7.01
N PRO A 263 21.52 15.33 7.93
CA PRO A 263 21.81 15.76 9.29
C PRO A 263 22.81 16.92 9.30
N LEU A 264 22.48 17.99 10.02
CA LEU A 264 23.38 19.11 10.22
C LEU A 264 24.34 18.76 11.36
N LEU A 265 25.65 18.99 11.21
CA LEU A 265 26.66 18.61 12.19
C LEU A 265 27.68 19.73 12.39
N GLY A 266 27.92 20.09 13.64
CA GLY A 266 29.00 21.02 14.01
C GLY A 266 28.78 22.45 13.53
N LEU A 267 27.53 22.93 13.53
CA LEU A 267 27.19 24.28 13.12
C LEU A 267 27.97 25.33 13.95
N ARG A 268 28.64 26.23 13.23
CA ARG A 268 29.36 27.39 13.76
C ARG A 268 29.15 28.58 12.84
N ALA A 269 29.23 29.77 13.39
CA ALA A 269 29.19 31.01 12.63
C ALA A 269 30.22 32.00 13.16
N ALA A 270 30.84 32.75 12.26
CA ALA A 270 31.79 33.79 12.59
C ALA A 270 31.64 34.97 11.63
N VAL A 271 31.76 36.18 12.15
CA VAL A 271 31.76 37.43 11.38
C VAL A 271 33.17 37.97 11.25
N ALA A 272 33.50 38.58 10.12
CA ALA A 272 34.81 39.17 9.88
C ALA A 272 35.04 40.41 10.77
N ASP A 273 34.06 41.32 10.84
CA ASP A 273 34.04 42.46 11.74
C ASP A 273 32.86 42.41 12.72
N ALA A 274 33.17 42.11 13.98
CA ALA A 274 32.20 42.03 15.08
C ALA A 274 31.69 43.39 15.57
N ARG A 275 32.32 44.51 15.16
CA ARG A 275 31.85 45.86 15.50
C ARG A 275 30.64 46.26 14.67
N ILE A 276 30.55 45.76 13.44
CA ILE A 276 29.43 45.98 12.53
C ILE A 276 28.29 45.02 12.88
N PHE A 277 28.62 43.74 13.06
CA PHE A 277 27.63 42.68 13.18
C PHE A 277 28.17 41.53 14.03
N ARG A 278 27.43 41.08 15.05
CA ARG A 278 27.87 39.97 15.93
C ARG A 278 26.96 38.75 15.87
N VAL A 279 27.56 37.58 16.09
CA VAL A 279 26.82 36.35 16.33
C VAL A 279 26.43 36.32 17.81
N SER A 280 25.14 36.41 18.11
CA SER A 280 24.63 36.42 19.48
C SER A 280 24.25 35.02 19.98
N GLY A 281 24.00 34.07 19.06
CA GLY A 281 23.69 32.70 19.42
C GLY A 281 23.80 31.75 18.23
N VAL A 282 24.17 30.50 18.52
CA VAL A 282 24.15 29.39 17.57
C VAL A 282 23.48 28.22 18.27
N ALA A 283 22.39 27.71 17.70
CA ALA A 283 21.70 26.53 18.18
C ALA A 283 21.52 25.54 17.02
N GLN A 284 21.45 24.26 17.35
CA GLN A 284 21.33 23.20 16.35
C GLN A 284 20.47 22.07 16.88
N ASP A 285 19.62 21.51 16.02
CA ASP A 285 19.02 20.20 16.18
C ASP A 285 19.69 19.20 15.22
N SER A 286 19.13 18.00 15.06
CA SER A 286 19.70 16.95 14.20
C SER A 286 19.55 17.23 12.70
N ALA A 287 18.65 18.11 12.27
CA ALA A 287 18.30 18.34 10.86
C ALA A 287 18.55 19.79 10.40
N ALA A 288 18.52 20.76 11.31
CA ALA A 288 18.71 22.17 11.05
C ALA A 288 19.34 22.87 12.24
N GLY A 289 19.76 24.11 12.04
CA GLY A 289 20.20 24.97 13.12
C GLY A 289 19.84 26.41 12.87
N THR A 290 20.03 27.23 13.89
CA THR A 290 19.76 28.65 13.87
C THR A 290 21.01 29.43 14.26
N VAL A 291 21.28 30.49 13.53
CA VAL A 291 22.32 31.48 13.84
C VAL A 291 21.62 32.79 14.09
N THR A 292 21.63 33.23 15.34
CA THR A 292 21.06 34.53 15.73
C THR A 292 22.15 35.59 15.61
N LEU A 293 21.80 36.64 14.90
CA LEU A 293 22.71 37.72 14.59
C LEU A 293 22.15 39.05 15.07
N LYS A 294 23.03 39.90 15.59
CA LYS A 294 22.68 41.23 16.09
C LYS A 294 23.57 42.29 15.44
N PRO A 295 22.98 43.30 14.76
CA PRO A 295 23.69 44.47 14.29
C PRO A 295 24.12 45.37 15.43
N ASP A 296 25.26 46.04 15.24
CA ASP A 296 25.84 46.99 16.19
C ASP A 296 26.18 48.32 15.54
N GLN A 297 26.88 48.33 14.40
CA GLN A 297 27.25 49.53 13.65
C GLN A 297 26.89 49.41 12.17
N PRO A 298 26.59 50.53 11.48
CA PRO A 298 26.39 50.52 10.05
C PRO A 298 27.69 50.14 9.32
N GLY A 299 27.57 49.38 8.24
CA GLY A 299 28.71 48.90 7.46
C GLY A 299 28.43 47.57 6.77
N THR A 300 29.44 47.04 6.08
CA THR A 300 29.38 45.74 5.40
C THR A 300 30.45 44.81 5.96
N THR A 301 30.07 43.58 6.26
CA THR A 301 30.98 42.54 6.80
C THR A 301 30.64 41.18 6.17
N SER A 302 31.58 40.25 6.21
CA SER A 302 31.35 38.87 5.78
C SER A 302 30.97 37.99 6.96
N LEU A 303 29.97 37.13 6.76
CA LEU A 303 29.56 36.08 7.68
C LEU A 303 30.00 34.72 7.11
N ALA A 304 30.78 33.97 7.87
CA ALA A 304 31.12 32.59 7.59
C ALA A 304 30.19 31.66 8.37
N VAL A 305 29.46 30.80 7.67
CA VAL A 305 28.66 29.70 8.24
C VAL A 305 29.38 28.39 7.94
N ILE A 306 29.64 27.59 8.98
CA ILE A 306 30.44 26.38 8.91
C ILE A 306 29.63 25.23 9.50
N ALA A 307 29.42 24.17 8.74
CA ALA A 307 28.76 22.94 9.20
C ALA A 307 29.11 21.78 8.25
N ASN A 308 29.08 20.54 8.75
CA ASN A 308 29.38 19.32 7.98
C ASN A 308 30.74 19.37 7.25
N GLY A 309 31.72 20.11 7.80
CA GLY A 309 33.02 20.35 7.15
C GLY A 309 33.00 21.37 6.00
N MET A 310 31.83 21.84 5.60
CA MET A 310 31.64 22.88 4.58
C MET A 310 31.72 24.28 5.18
N ARG A 311 32.09 25.26 4.35
CA ARG A 311 32.10 26.69 4.70
C ARG A 311 31.34 27.47 3.63
N GLN A 312 30.40 28.30 4.05
CA GLN A 312 29.68 29.23 3.19
C GLN A 312 29.89 30.65 3.68
N TYR A 313 30.26 31.54 2.76
CA TYR A 313 30.39 32.97 3.04
C TYR A 313 29.16 33.72 2.52
N LEU A 314 28.70 34.67 3.33
CA LEU A 314 27.59 35.58 3.05
C LEU A 314 28.06 37.01 3.27
N THR A 315 27.56 37.94 2.47
CA THR A 315 27.84 39.38 2.66
C THR A 315 26.68 39.99 3.41
N VAL A 316 26.94 40.62 4.55
CA VAL A 316 25.93 41.25 5.40
C VAL A 316 26.16 42.76 5.42
N THR A 317 25.12 43.53 5.10
CA THR A 317 25.15 44.99 5.18
C THR A 317 24.15 45.49 6.22
N VAL A 318 24.61 46.35 7.11
CA VAL A 318 23.80 47.13 8.04
C VAL A 318 23.71 48.56 7.52
N PRO A 319 22.54 49.04 7.08
CA PRO A 319 22.39 50.41 6.61
C PRO A 319 22.41 51.40 7.80
N PRO A 320 22.71 52.69 7.55
CA PRO A 320 22.59 53.74 8.55
C PRO A 320 21.15 53.83 9.09
N ARG A 321 20.98 54.20 10.37
CA ARG A 321 19.67 54.31 11.06
C ARG A 321 18.65 55.21 10.36
N ALA A 322 19.09 56.12 9.49
CA ALA A 322 18.24 57.06 8.77
C ALA A 322 17.61 56.48 7.47
N ALA A 323 17.85 55.23 7.11
CA ALA A 323 17.34 54.65 5.86
C ALA A 323 15.86 54.21 5.97
N PRO A 324 14.93 54.73 5.13
CA PRO A 324 13.55 54.27 5.09
C PRO A 324 13.41 53.02 4.20
N GLY A 325 12.90 51.92 4.75
CA GLY A 325 12.49 50.76 3.94
C GLY A 325 12.39 49.45 4.73
N LYS A 326 11.23 48.78 4.61
CA LYS A 326 11.13 47.33 4.88
C LYS A 326 12.09 46.66 3.89
N VAL A 327 13.02 45.82 4.33
CA VAL A 327 12.88 44.34 4.31
C VAL A 327 14.19 43.80 4.90
N ASP A 328 14.10 42.97 5.94
CA ASP A 328 15.22 42.09 6.30
C ASP A 328 15.27 40.97 5.26
N CYS A 329 16.47 40.48 4.89
CA CYS A 329 16.62 39.31 4.01
C CYS A 329 16.28 39.56 2.52
N ARG A 330 16.84 40.61 1.93
CA ARG A 330 16.80 40.85 0.47
C ARG A 330 18.19 40.76 -0.14
#